data_AF-A0A1H3MBF5-F1
#
_entry.id   AF-A0A1H3MBF5-F1
#
_cell.length_a   1.000
_cell.length_b   1.000
_cell.length_c   1.000
_cell.angle_alpha   90.00
_cell.angle_beta   90.00
_cell.angle_gamma   90.00
#
_symmetry.space_group_name_H-M   'P 1'
#
loop_
_entity.id
_entity.type
_entity.pdbx_description
1 polymer ?
#
loop_
_entity_poly.entity_id
_entity_poly.type
_entity_poly.pdbx_seq_one_letter_code
_entity_poly.pdbx_strand_id
1 'polypeptide(L)'
;MLHALPWWIEKDNYYMASRLGLKANCVVDKNGSFKSIYEIWQIVQTEIRPYASEIGESEYFEQLAKRVAERNISYQRQRKVYQETHSCEKVVSLLIKELEDDLACGLT
;
A
#
# COMPACT_ATOMS: atom_id res chain seq x y z
N MET A 1 5.60 18.82 17.22
CA MET A 1 4.17 18.48 17.33
C MET A 1 3.62 18.45 15.91
N LEU A 2 3.21 17.30 15.39
CA LEU A 2 2.49 17.21 14.11
C LEU A 2 1.18 17.98 14.30
N HIS A 3 1.08 19.17 13.73
CA HIS A 3 -0.19 19.87 13.69
C HIS A 3 -1.06 19.18 12.66
N ALA A 4 -2.30 18.87 13.03
CA ALA A 4 -3.30 18.37 12.09
C ALA A 4 -3.37 19.33 10.89
N LEU A 5 -3.38 18.76 9.69
CA LEU A 5 -3.54 19.56 8.48
C LEU A 5 -4.97 20.11 8.44
N PRO A 6 -5.19 21.27 7.78
CA PRO A 6 -6.54 21.67 7.43
C PRO A 6 -7.29 20.53 6.73
N TRP A 7 -8.53 20.27 7.15
CA TRP A 7 -9.36 19.16 6.66
C TRP A 7 -9.40 19.02 5.13
N TRP A 8 -9.43 20.14 4.41
CA TRP A 8 -9.47 20.12 2.94
C TRP A 8 -8.17 19.56 2.32
N ILE A 9 -7.01 19.78 2.97
CA ILE A 9 -5.72 19.20 2.55
C ILE A 9 -5.74 17.69 2.79
N GLU A 10 -6.29 17.24 3.92
CA GLU A 10 -6.42 15.80 4.17
C GLU A 10 -7.30 15.14 3.11
N LYS A 11 -8.42 15.78 2.72
CA LYS A 11 -9.29 15.29 1.63
C LYS A 11 -8.58 15.23 0.29
N ASP A 12 -7.77 16.23 -0.05
CA ASP A 12 -6.94 16.20 -1.26
C ASP A 12 -5.91 15.06 -1.21
N ASN A 13 -5.23 14.88 -0.07
CA ASN A 13 -4.31 13.76 0.15
C ASN A 13 -4.99 12.40 -0.05
N TYR A 14 -6.21 12.20 0.49
CA TYR A 14 -6.99 10.98 0.28
C TYR A 14 -7.34 10.76 -1.19
N TYR A 15 -7.75 11.81 -1.89
CA TYR A 15 -8.05 11.74 -3.32
C TYR A 15 -6.81 11.34 -4.11
N MET A 16 -5.66 11.99 -3.86
CA MET A 16 -4.41 11.71 -4.54
C MET A 16 -3.93 10.28 -4.28
N ALA A 17 -3.97 9.81 -3.03
CA ALA A 17 -3.64 8.44 -2.66
C ALA A 17 -4.55 7.42 -3.38
N SER A 18 -5.85 7.69 -3.44
CA SER A 18 -6.81 6.82 -4.13
C SER A 18 -6.57 6.78 -5.64
N ARG A 19 -6.21 7.91 -6.24
CA ARG A 19 -6.04 8.04 -7.69
C ARG A 19 -4.69 7.51 -8.18
N LEU A 20 -3.62 7.76 -7.44
CA LEU A 20 -2.24 7.54 -7.87
C LEU A 20 -1.52 6.43 -7.08
N GLY A 21 -2.10 5.95 -5.98
CA GLY A 21 -1.51 4.93 -5.13
C GLY A 21 -0.16 5.38 -4.56
N LEU A 22 0.86 4.50 -4.64
CA LEU A 22 2.20 4.78 -4.12
C LEU A 22 2.91 5.97 -4.79
N LYS A 23 2.42 6.42 -5.96
CA LYS A 23 2.95 7.58 -6.69
C LYS A 23 2.33 8.91 -6.27
N ALA A 24 1.32 8.88 -5.40
CA ALA A 24 0.69 10.10 -4.90
C ALA A 24 1.68 10.91 -4.06
N ASN A 25 1.71 12.23 -4.28
CA ASN A 25 2.38 13.17 -3.39
C ASN A 25 1.34 13.75 -2.45
N CYS A 26 1.63 13.72 -1.15
CA CYS A 26 0.78 14.24 -0.09
C CYS A 26 1.44 15.43 0.57
N VAL A 27 0.65 16.44 0.89
CA VAL A 27 1.09 17.55 1.74
C VAL A 27 1.26 17.02 3.16
N VAL A 28 2.41 17.27 3.79
CA VAL A 28 2.75 16.73 5.12
C VAL A 28 2.89 17.79 6.21
N ASP A 29 2.90 19.08 5.84
CA ASP A 29 2.95 20.17 6.80
C ASP A 29 2.22 21.43 6.28
N LYS A 30 2.07 22.41 7.18
CA LYS A 30 1.43 23.70 6.89
C LYS A 30 2.22 24.59 5.92
N ASN A 31 3.48 24.28 5.65
CA ASN A 31 4.33 25.04 4.73
C ASN A 31 4.15 24.54 3.28
N GLY A 32 3.34 23.49 3.07
CA GLY A 32 3.12 22.91 1.77
C GLY A 32 4.21 21.92 1.34
N SER A 33 5.01 21.38 2.28
CA SER A 33 5.97 20.34 1.93
C SER A 33 5.26 19.07 1.48
N PHE A 34 5.85 18.36 0.51
CA PHE A 34 5.30 17.10 -0.01
C PHE A 34 6.17 15.89 0.34
N LYS A 35 5.51 14.74 0.51
CA LYS A 35 6.14 13.41 0.47
C LYS A 35 5.29 12.49 -0.38
N SER A 36 5.91 11.59 -1.11
CA SER A 36 5.17 10.52 -1.77
C SER A 36 4.60 9.54 -0.74
N ILE A 37 3.48 8.87 -1.05
CA ILE A 37 2.95 7.78 -0.22
C ILE A 37 4.01 6.70 0.01
N TYR A 38 4.90 6.47 -0.95
CA TYR A 38 6.02 5.54 -0.76
C TYR A 38 6.99 6.01 0.33
N GLU A 39 7.38 7.28 0.36
CA GLU A 39 8.23 7.83 1.42
C GLU A 39 7.53 7.82 2.78
N ILE A 40 6.23 8.13 2.81
CA ILE A 40 5.42 8.03 4.03
C ILE A 40 5.42 6.58 4.53
N TRP A 41 5.25 5.60 3.65
CA TRP A 41 5.37 4.18 3.99
C TRP A 41 6.76 3.80 4.53
N GLN A 42 7.86 4.38 4.03
CA GLN A 42 9.20 4.15 4.59
C GLN A 42 9.33 4.64 6.04
N ILE A 43 8.68 5.75 6.38
CA ILE A 43 8.64 6.25 7.75
C ILE A 43 7.78 5.32 8.61
N VAL A 44 6.53 5.10 8.19
CA VAL A 44 5.56 4.29 8.92
C VAL A 44 6.05 2.86 9.14
N GLN A 45 6.66 2.23 8.14
CA GLN A 45 7.16 0.86 8.30
C GLN A 45 8.29 0.78 9.34
N THR A 46 9.14 1.80 9.42
CA THR A 46 10.26 1.83 10.38
C THR A 46 9.72 1.93 11.81
N GLU A 47 8.66 2.72 12.00
CA GLU A 47 8.00 2.90 13.29
C GLU A 47 7.17 1.68 13.71
N ILE A 48 6.53 0.99 12.76
CA ILE A 48 5.65 -0.17 13.05
C ILE A 48 6.42 -1.49 13.22
N ARG A 49 7.59 -1.64 12.57
CA ARG A 49 8.40 -2.88 12.63
C ARG A 49 8.58 -3.48 14.04
N PRO A 50 8.96 -2.71 15.09
CA PRO A 50 9.10 -3.31 16.43
C PRO A 50 7.78 -3.90 16.95
N TYR A 51 6.65 -3.24 16.72
CA TYR A 51 5.33 -3.73 17.14
C TYR A 51 4.92 -5.00 16.39
N ALA A 52 5.24 -5.10 15.09
CA ALA A 52 5.03 -6.34 14.34
C ALA A 52 5.77 -7.51 15.00
N SER A 53 6.97 -7.28 15.52
CA SER A 53 7.71 -8.29 16.28
C SER A 53 7.09 -8.61 17.63
N GLU A 54 6.56 -7.62 18.35
CA GLU A 54 5.92 -7.82 19.65
C GLU A 54 4.65 -8.69 19.55
N ILE A 55 3.89 -8.55 18.46
CA ILE A 55 2.65 -9.30 18.26
C ILE A 55 2.84 -10.60 17.45
N GLY A 56 4.07 -10.92 17.05
CA GLY A 56 4.38 -12.14 16.29
C GLY A 56 4.07 -12.07 14.77
N GLU A 57 3.88 -10.87 14.22
CA GLU A 57 3.51 -10.62 12.81
C GLU A 57 4.71 -10.17 11.94
N SER A 58 5.94 -10.36 12.42
CA SER A 58 7.17 -9.96 11.69
C SER A 58 7.24 -10.52 10.28
N GLU A 59 6.87 -11.78 10.08
CA GLU A 59 6.96 -12.42 8.77
C GLU A 59 6.02 -11.75 7.77
N TYR A 60 4.74 -11.62 8.12
CA TYR A 60 3.76 -10.94 7.29
C TYR A 60 4.18 -9.51 6.99
N PHE A 61 4.68 -8.79 8.00
CA PHE A 61 5.14 -7.42 7.85
C PHE A 61 6.31 -7.28 6.86
N GLU A 62 7.32 -8.14 6.95
CA GLU A 62 8.45 -8.13 6.01
C GLU A 62 8.03 -8.53 4.59
N GLN A 63 7.09 -9.47 4.44
CA GLN A 63 6.51 -9.79 3.13
C GLN A 63 5.77 -8.57 2.53
N LEU A 64 5.01 -7.83 3.33
CA LEU A 64 4.36 -6.59 2.89
C LEU A 64 5.39 -5.53 2.49
N ALA A 65 6.40 -5.29 3.32
CA ALA A 65 7.47 -4.34 3.03
C ALA A 65 8.18 -4.66 1.70
N LYS A 66 8.48 -5.95 1.47
CA LYS A 66 9.05 -6.45 0.21
C LYS A 66 8.12 -6.19 -0.99
N ARG A 67 6.82 -6.54 -0.88
CA ARG A 67 5.83 -6.29 -1.95
C ARG A 67 5.74 -4.81 -2.33
N VAL A 68 5.80 -3.91 -1.35
CA VAL A 68 5.79 -2.45 -1.59
C VAL A 68 7.08 -1.98 -2.26
N ALA A 69 8.24 -2.44 -1.79
CA ALA A 69 9.55 -2.10 -2.37
C ALA A 69 9.68 -2.56 -3.84
N GLU A 70 9.19 -3.75 -4.15
CA GLU A 70 9.21 -4.34 -5.49
C GLU A 70 8.14 -3.74 -6.43
N ARG A 71 7.36 -2.75 -5.97
CA ARG A 71 6.21 -2.17 -6.72
C ARG A 71 5.24 -3.25 -7.19
N ASN A 72 5.07 -4.27 -6.36
CA ASN A 72 4.29 -5.46 -6.62
C ASN A 72 3.10 -5.52 -5.68
N ILE A 73 2.38 -4.41 -5.48
CA ILE A 73 1.14 -4.37 -4.69
C ILE A 73 -0.09 -4.64 -5.55
N SER A 74 -1.20 -5.02 -4.91
CA SER A 74 -2.36 -5.62 -5.57
C SER A 74 -2.87 -4.82 -6.78
N TYR A 75 -3.13 -3.51 -6.65
CA TYR A 75 -3.64 -2.71 -7.78
C TYR A 75 -2.68 -2.67 -8.97
N GLN A 76 -1.36 -2.77 -8.75
CA GLN A 76 -0.37 -2.75 -9.83
C GLN A 76 -0.41 -4.07 -10.61
N ARG A 77 -0.51 -5.21 -9.91
CA ARG A 77 -0.67 -6.54 -10.53
C ARG A 77 -1.99 -6.63 -11.30
N GLN A 78 -3.09 -6.19 -10.69
CA GLN A 78 -4.40 -6.15 -11.32
C GLN A 78 -4.40 -5.31 -12.61
N ARG A 79 -3.81 -4.11 -12.56
CA ARG A 79 -3.69 -3.24 -13.74
C ARG A 79 -2.85 -3.88 -14.84
N LYS A 80 -1.76 -4.56 -14.50
CA LYS A 80 -0.92 -5.28 -15.47
C LYS A 80 -1.73 -6.36 -16.18
N VAL A 81 -2.45 -7.20 -15.44
CA VAL A 81 -3.33 -8.23 -16.03
C VAL A 81 -4.38 -7.61 -16.94
N TYR A 82 -5.03 -6.53 -16.51
CA TYR A 82 -6.01 -5.86 -17.37
C TYR A 82 -5.38 -5.28 -18.64
N GLN A 83 -4.19 -4.67 -18.55
CA GLN A 83 -3.49 -4.13 -19.71
C GLN A 83 -3.09 -5.22 -20.72
N GLU A 84 -2.74 -6.41 -20.23
CA GLU A 84 -2.34 -7.54 -21.08
C GLU A 84 -3.56 -8.27 -21.68
N THR A 85 -4.64 -8.42 -20.92
CA THR A 85 -5.77 -9.29 -21.28
C THR A 85 -7.04 -8.54 -21.69
N HIS A 86 -7.14 -7.25 -21.37
CA HIS A 86 -8.34 -6.42 -21.53
C HIS A 86 -9.60 -7.05 -20.89
N SER A 87 -9.43 -7.84 -19.82
CA SER A 87 -10.51 -8.61 -19.20
C SER A 87 -10.54 -8.44 -17.68
N CYS A 88 -11.64 -7.91 -17.17
CA CYS A 88 -11.91 -7.88 -15.74
C CYS A 88 -12.09 -9.29 -15.16
N GLU A 89 -12.61 -10.24 -15.93
CA GLU A 89 -12.72 -11.64 -15.51
C GLU A 89 -11.34 -12.21 -15.16
N LYS A 90 -10.33 -11.97 -16.01
CA LYS A 90 -8.95 -12.41 -15.74
C LYS A 90 -8.34 -11.74 -14.52
N VAL A 91 -8.67 -10.48 -14.25
CA VAL A 91 -8.27 -9.80 -13.00
C VAL A 91 -8.90 -10.48 -11.79
N VAL A 92 -10.18 -10.82 -11.85
CA VAL A 92 -10.87 -11.53 -10.76
C VAL A 92 -10.31 -12.94 -10.58
N SER A 93 -10.03 -13.68 -11.66
CA SER A 93 -9.39 -15.00 -11.57
C SER A 93 -8.02 -14.93 -10.88
N LEU A 94 -7.23 -13.88 -11.17
CA LEU A 94 -5.97 -13.64 -10.45
C LEU A 94 -6.22 -13.47 -8.94
N LEU A 95 -7.20 -12.63 -8.56
CA LEU A 95 -7.48 -12.34 -7.15
C LEU A 95 -8.03 -13.56 -6.40
N ILE A 96 -8.85 -14.39 -7.05
CA ILE A 96 -9.32 -15.67 -6.48
C ILE A 96 -8.11 -16.56 -6.18
N LYS A 97 -7.21 -16.71 -7.15
CA LYS A 97 -6.01 -17.52 -6.97
C LYS A 97 -5.11 -16.99 -5.84
N GLU A 98 -4.87 -15.67 -5.80
CA GLU A 98 -4.09 -15.05 -4.72
C GLU A 98 -4.70 -15.35 -3.33
N LEU A 99 -6.03 -15.31 -3.22
CA LEU A 99 -6.73 -15.65 -1.98
C LEU A 99 -6.60 -17.15 -1.64
N GLU A 100 -6.75 -18.05 -2.62
CA GLU A 100 -6.55 -19.49 -2.44
C GLU A 100 -5.13 -19.81 -1.95
N ASP A 101 -4.13 -19.18 -2.55
CA ASP A 101 -2.71 -19.33 -2.17
C ASP A 101 -2.48 -18.84 -0.73
N ASP A 102 -3.01 -17.66 -0.36
CA ASP A 102 -2.91 -17.10 1.00
C ASP A 102 -3.61 -18.00 2.04
N LEU A 103 -4.78 -18.57 1.72
CA LEU A 103 -5.51 -19.48 2.61
C LEU A 103 -4.80 -20.84 2.78
N ALA A 104 -4.13 -21.34 1.74
CA ALA A 104 -3.35 -22.57 1.83
C ALA A 104 -2.12 -22.41 2.75
N CYS A 105 -1.49 -21.23 2.75
CA CYS A 105 -0.37 -20.92 3.64
C CYS A 105 -0.76 -20.72 5.11
N GLY A 106 -2.00 -20.28 5.40
CA GLY A 106 -2.49 -20.09 6.78
C GLY A 106 -2.95 -21.37 7.50
N LEU A 107 -2.91 -22.53 6.84
CA LEU A 107 -3.32 -23.84 7.39
C LEU A 107 -2.14 -24.71 7.85
N THR A 108 -0.93 -24.15 7.90
CA THR A 108 0.29 -24.74 8.48
C THR A 108 0.77 -23.94 9.67
#